data_AF-A0A965EXH8-F1
#
_entry.id   AF-A0A965EXH8-F1
#
_cell.length_a   1.000
_cell.length_b   1.000
_cell.length_c   1.000
_cell.angle_alpha   90.00
_cell.angle_beta   90.00
_cell.angle_gamma   90.00
#
_symmetry.space_group_name_H-M   'P 1'
#
loop_
_entity.id
_entity.type
_entity.pdbx_description
1 polymer ?
#
loop_
_entity_poly.entity_id
_entity_poly.type
_entity_poly.pdbx_seq_one_letter_code
_entity_poly.pdbx_strand_id
1 'polypeptide(L)'
;HGGAAEDVMKMVHEIGKPENAAAYVKEKRAAREAVTGFGHRVYRAEDPRARHMRDGVKKLGQEMGAPEWYEILQAVVDAMKPYARHGLNVNVDFYSGVIYQLHGIPMDLYVPIFAIGRMPGWIIQCVEQLDNNILIRPLTLYNGPEMRDYVALKDR
;
A
#
# COMPACT_ATOMS: atom_id res chain seq x y z
N HIS A 1 -5.98 -2.65 -3.34
CA HIS A 1 -4.62 -2.15 -3.68
C HIS A 1 -4.42 -0.71 -3.23
N GLY A 2 -5.29 0.26 -3.60
CA GLY A 2 -5.12 1.68 -3.25
C GLY A 2 -5.41 2.08 -1.79
N GLY A 3 -5.87 1.17 -0.93
CA GLY A 3 -6.16 1.45 0.48
C GLY A 3 -4.94 1.55 1.40
N ALA A 4 -3.73 1.31 0.87
CA ALA A 4 -2.53 1.29 1.70
C ALA A 4 -2.26 2.62 2.42
N ALA A 5 -2.62 3.77 1.83
CA ALA A 5 -2.47 5.08 2.48
C ALA A 5 -3.33 5.22 3.75
N GLU A 6 -4.53 4.62 3.75
CA GLU A 6 -5.42 4.58 4.91
C GLU A 6 -4.82 3.69 6.01
N ASP A 7 -4.33 2.52 5.62
CA ASP A 7 -3.68 1.58 6.55
C ASP A 7 -2.38 2.15 7.13
N VAL A 8 -1.66 3.01 6.38
CA VAL A 8 -0.51 3.76 6.91
C VAL A 8 -0.98 4.69 8.02
N MET A 9 -2.09 5.41 7.83
CA MET A 9 -2.59 6.30 8.87
C MET A 9 -3.06 5.54 10.11
N LYS A 10 -3.73 4.39 9.94
CA LYS A 10 -4.05 3.49 11.07
C LYS A 10 -2.79 3.07 11.82
N MET A 11 -1.76 2.64 11.10
CA MET A 11 -0.46 2.30 11.69
C MET A 11 0.17 3.48 12.44
N VAL A 12 0.13 4.69 11.89
CA VAL A 12 0.69 5.88 12.56
C VAL A 12 -0.09 6.19 13.84
N HIS A 13 -1.43 6.07 13.83
CA HIS A 13 -2.26 6.20 15.02
C HIS A 13 -1.99 5.10 16.06
N GLU A 14 -1.81 3.84 15.64
CA GLU A 14 -1.44 2.72 16.53
C GLU A 14 -0.09 2.94 17.20
N ILE A 15 0.90 3.46 16.46
CA ILE A 15 2.24 3.76 16.98
C ILE A 15 2.17 4.92 17.97
N GLY A 16 1.44 5.99 17.63
CA GLY A 16 1.19 7.17 18.46
C GLY A 16 2.38 8.10 18.70
N LYS A 17 3.59 7.56 18.92
CA LYS A 17 4.83 8.32 19.12
C LYS A 17 6.03 7.68 18.42
N PRO A 18 7.02 8.47 17.95
CA PRO A 18 8.17 7.95 17.22
C PRO A 18 8.93 6.85 17.96
N GLU A 19 9.04 6.94 19.30
CA GLU A 19 9.80 5.97 20.10
C GLU A 19 9.18 4.57 20.09
N ASN A 20 7.88 4.46 19.81
CA ASN A 20 7.16 3.19 19.77
C ASN A 20 7.33 2.45 18.44
N ALA A 21 7.80 3.12 17.38
CA ALA A 21 7.88 2.56 16.03
C ALA A 21 8.73 1.29 15.95
N ALA A 22 9.86 1.27 16.65
CA ALA A 22 10.77 0.10 16.66
C ALA A 22 10.11 -1.13 17.29
N ALA A 23 9.35 -0.94 18.37
CA ALA A 23 8.61 -2.02 19.03
C ALA A 23 7.48 -2.53 18.12
N TYR A 24 6.72 -1.62 17.51
CA TYR A 24 5.65 -1.95 16.56
C TYR A 24 6.16 -2.81 15.40
N VAL A 25 7.24 -2.36 14.74
CA VAL A 25 7.84 -3.11 13.62
C VAL A 25 8.30 -4.47 14.11
N LYS A 26 9.01 -4.56 15.24
CA LYS A 26 9.48 -5.83 15.80
C LYS A 26 8.33 -6.82 16.03
N GLU A 27 7.21 -6.36 16.58
CA GLU A 27 6.02 -7.17 16.81
C GLU A 27 5.41 -7.70 15.51
N LYS A 28 5.15 -6.82 14.52
CA LYS A 28 4.65 -7.22 13.20
C LYS A 28 5.55 -8.26 12.53
N ARG A 29 6.87 -8.07 12.60
CA ARG A 29 7.84 -9.01 12.02
C ARG A 29 7.87 -10.35 12.76
N ALA A 30 7.73 -10.36 14.09
CA ALA A 30 7.62 -11.60 14.86
C ALA A 30 6.34 -12.38 14.52
N ALA A 31 5.23 -11.68 14.30
CA ALA A 31 3.95 -12.24 13.88
C ALA A 31 3.90 -12.63 12.39
N ARG A 32 4.98 -12.39 11.62
CA ARG A 32 5.04 -12.57 10.15
C ARG A 32 4.01 -11.72 9.39
N GLU A 33 3.62 -10.60 9.97
CA GLU A 33 2.73 -9.63 9.33
C GLU A 33 3.52 -8.62 8.49
N ALA A 34 2.85 -8.07 7.49
CA ALA A 34 3.40 -7.00 6.67
C ALA A 34 3.37 -5.68 7.42
N VAL A 35 4.42 -4.87 7.28
CA VAL A 35 4.40 -3.45 7.67
C VAL A 35 3.90 -2.69 6.45
N THR A 36 2.73 -2.08 6.59
CA THR A 36 2.07 -1.34 5.51
C THR A 36 2.95 -0.20 4.98
N GLY A 37 2.90 0.05 3.66
CA GLY A 37 3.69 1.07 2.99
C GLY A 37 5.15 0.67 2.68
N PHE A 38 5.51 -0.60 2.92
CA PHE A 38 6.79 -1.18 2.51
C PHE A 38 6.62 -2.28 1.46
N GLY A 39 7.58 -2.34 0.54
CA GLY A 39 7.63 -3.28 -0.56
C GLY A 39 6.87 -2.79 -1.79
N HIS A 40 7.30 -3.30 -2.94
CA HIS A 40 6.67 -3.05 -4.23
C HIS A 40 6.82 -4.28 -5.12
N ARG A 41 5.84 -4.53 -6.01
CA ARG A 41 5.89 -5.71 -6.90
C ARG A 41 7.00 -5.60 -7.95
N VAL A 42 7.42 -4.38 -8.25
CA VAL A 42 8.41 -3.99 -9.28
C VAL A 42 9.69 -3.41 -8.66
N TYR A 43 9.59 -2.34 -7.85
CA TYR A 43 10.77 -1.73 -7.22
C TYR A 43 11.37 -2.62 -6.14
N ARG A 44 12.66 -2.89 -6.26
CA ARG A 44 13.48 -3.52 -5.19
C ARG A 44 14.30 -2.51 -4.40
N ALA A 45 14.30 -1.25 -4.83
CA ALA A 45 14.88 -0.10 -4.15
C ALA A 45 13.77 0.88 -3.76
N GLU A 46 14.13 2.04 -3.21
CA GLU A 46 13.19 3.10 -2.87
C GLU A 46 12.34 3.52 -4.09
N ASP A 47 11.03 3.64 -3.88
CA ASP A 47 10.11 4.16 -4.88
C ASP A 47 10.43 5.65 -5.17
N PRO A 48 10.70 6.03 -6.43
CA PRO A 48 11.05 7.42 -6.76
C PRO A 48 9.95 8.42 -6.35
N ARG A 49 8.68 7.99 -6.32
CA ARG A 49 7.56 8.84 -5.89
C ARG A 49 7.62 9.10 -4.38
N ALA A 50 7.98 8.08 -3.60
CA ALA A 50 8.13 8.22 -2.16
C ALA A 50 9.25 9.21 -1.82
N ARG A 51 10.35 9.19 -2.59
CA ARG A 51 11.44 10.16 -2.44
C ARG A 51 10.95 11.60 -2.57
N HIS A 52 10.15 11.90 -3.60
CA HIS A 52 9.62 13.25 -3.81
C HIS A 52 8.62 13.67 -2.72
N MET A 53 7.82 12.73 -2.20
CA MET A 53 6.83 13.04 -1.17
C MET A 53 7.44 13.28 0.21
N ARG A 54 8.56 12.62 0.54
CA ARG A 54 9.20 12.72 1.87
C ARG A 54 9.52 14.16 2.27
N ASP A 55 10.15 14.91 1.37
CA ASP A 55 10.52 16.31 1.63
C ASP A 55 9.28 17.21 1.77
N GLY A 56 8.24 16.92 0.97
CA GLY A 56 6.95 17.61 1.04
C GLY A 56 6.23 17.37 2.37
N VAL A 57 6.17 16.13 2.85
CA VAL A 57 5.55 15.80 4.15
C VAL A 57 6.29 16.46 5.31
N LYS A 58 7.63 16.43 5.29
CA LYS A 58 8.43 17.09 6.32
C LYS A 58 8.10 18.58 6.42
N LYS A 59 8.10 19.26 5.27
CA LYS A 59 7.80 20.70 5.21
C LYS A 59 6.35 20.98 5.63
N LEU A 60 5.39 20.22 5.11
CA LEU A 60 3.97 20.38 5.43
C LEU A 60 3.69 20.16 6.93
N GLY A 61 4.30 19.12 7.54
CA GLY A 61 4.17 18.87 8.97
C GLY A 61 4.66 20.04 9.82
N GLN A 62 5.77 20.68 9.43
CA GLN A 62 6.27 21.89 10.09
C GLN A 62 5.31 23.08 9.92
N GLU A 63 4.82 23.32 8.70
CA GLU A 63 3.90 24.43 8.40
C GLU A 63 2.56 24.29 9.13
N MET A 64 2.06 23.06 9.27
CA MET A 64 0.81 22.76 9.96
C MET A 64 0.96 22.61 11.47
N GLY A 65 2.18 22.76 12.01
CA GLY A 65 2.46 22.63 13.45
C GLY A 65 2.29 21.21 13.99
N ALA A 66 2.38 20.20 13.13
CA ALA A 66 2.22 18.79 13.46
C ALA A 66 3.40 17.95 12.90
N PRO A 67 4.64 18.21 13.32
CA PRO A 67 5.82 17.49 12.84
C PRO A 67 5.84 16.01 13.25
N GLU A 68 5.10 15.64 14.30
CA GLU A 68 5.07 14.29 14.87
C GLU A 68 4.65 13.22 13.86
N TRP A 69 3.76 13.54 12.92
CA TRP A 69 3.33 12.61 11.88
C TRP A 69 4.50 12.18 10.99
N TYR A 70 5.37 13.12 10.62
CA TYR A 70 6.58 12.85 9.85
C TYR A 70 7.61 12.08 10.70
N GLU A 71 7.77 12.45 11.97
CA GLU A 71 8.71 11.81 12.87
C GLU A 71 8.38 10.33 13.11
N ILE A 72 7.09 9.99 13.27
CA ILE A 72 6.64 8.59 13.38
C ILE A 72 7.00 7.83 12.09
N LEU A 73 6.67 8.36 10.92
CA LEU A 73 7.02 7.72 9.65
C LEU A 73 8.54 7.49 9.52
N GLN A 74 9.36 8.47 9.88
CA GLN A 74 10.81 8.34 9.80
C GLN A 74 11.35 7.28 10.78
N ALA A 75 10.79 7.20 11.99
CA ALA A 75 11.14 6.16 12.95
C ALA A 75 10.77 4.75 12.44
N VAL A 76 9.64 4.61 11.74
CA VAL A 76 9.26 3.36 11.07
C VAL A 76 10.22 3.01 9.94
N VAL A 77 10.62 3.99 9.11
CA VAL A 77 11.64 3.79 8.06
C VAL A 77 12.95 3.28 8.65
N ASP A 78 13.40 3.90 9.75
CA ASP A 78 14.63 3.52 10.43
C ASP A 78 14.56 2.09 11.00
N ALA A 79 13.44 1.74 11.64
CA ALA A 79 13.19 0.38 12.13
C ALA A 79 13.12 -0.66 11.00
N MET A 80 12.72 -0.26 9.80
CA MET A 80 12.62 -1.14 8.64
C MET A 80 13.92 -1.29 7.83
N LYS A 81 14.95 -0.46 8.06
CA LYS A 81 16.26 -0.52 7.36
C LYS A 81 16.88 -1.93 7.27
N PRO A 82 16.88 -2.78 8.32
CA PRO A 82 17.46 -4.12 8.24
C PRO A 82 16.77 -5.04 7.22
N TYR A 83 15.54 -4.72 6.82
CA TYR A 83 14.75 -5.49 5.87
C TYR A 83 14.86 -4.98 4.42
N ALA A 84 15.52 -3.85 4.19
CA ALA A 84 15.73 -3.30 2.84
C ALA A 84 16.47 -4.28 1.91
N ARG A 85 17.36 -5.11 2.46
CA ARG A 85 18.05 -6.20 1.73
C ARG A 85 17.10 -7.23 1.11
N HIS A 86 15.87 -7.33 1.63
CA HIS A 86 14.83 -8.20 1.10
C HIS A 86 13.93 -7.48 0.07
N GLY A 87 14.27 -6.24 -0.31
CA GLY A 87 13.48 -5.39 -1.20
C GLY A 87 12.30 -4.70 -0.50
N LEU A 88 12.23 -4.73 0.83
CA LEU A 88 11.19 -4.06 1.61
C LEU A 88 11.58 -2.59 1.83
N ASN A 89 11.37 -1.78 0.79
CA ASN A 89 11.60 -0.33 0.81
C ASN A 89 10.27 0.44 0.81
N VAL A 90 10.33 1.71 1.21
CA VAL A 90 9.17 2.60 1.23
C VAL A 90 8.56 2.73 -0.16
N ASN A 91 7.23 2.66 -0.23
CA ASN A 91 6.46 2.90 -1.45
C ASN A 91 5.69 4.23 -1.39
N VAL A 92 5.08 4.59 -2.51
CA VAL A 92 4.30 5.84 -2.67
C VAL A 92 3.24 6.07 -1.60
N ASP A 93 2.58 5.00 -1.13
CA ASP A 93 1.43 5.12 -0.24
C ASP A 93 1.83 5.58 1.16
N PHE A 94 3.08 5.29 1.58
CA PHE A 94 3.64 5.56 2.90
C PHE A 94 3.61 7.04 3.31
N TYR A 95 3.85 7.96 2.38
CA TYR A 95 3.82 9.39 2.68
C TYR A 95 2.47 10.03 2.37
N SER A 96 1.71 9.46 1.44
CA SER A 96 0.44 10.02 0.98
C SER A 96 -0.61 10.14 2.10
N GLY A 97 -0.69 9.17 3.00
CA GLY A 97 -1.65 9.19 4.11
C GLY A 97 -1.48 10.39 5.04
N VAL A 98 -0.22 10.74 5.37
CA VAL A 98 0.07 11.91 6.23
C VAL A 98 -0.24 13.22 5.52
N ILE A 99 -0.02 13.32 4.20
CA ILE A 99 -0.41 14.51 3.44
C ILE A 99 -1.91 14.75 3.59
N TYR A 100 -2.73 13.72 3.38
CA TYR A 100 -4.18 13.84 3.50
C TYR A 100 -4.61 14.15 4.94
N GLN A 101 -3.98 13.52 5.94
CA GLN A 101 -4.24 13.78 7.35
C GLN A 101 -3.99 15.24 7.71
N LEU A 102 -2.84 15.79 7.29
CA LEU A 102 -2.46 17.18 7.56
C LEU A 102 -3.40 18.18 6.89
N HIS A 103 -4.02 17.82 5.78
CA HIS A 103 -5.07 18.61 5.12
C HIS A 103 -6.47 18.42 5.71
N GLY A 104 -6.63 17.62 6.77
CA GLY A 104 -7.92 17.35 7.40
C GLY A 104 -8.89 16.56 6.51
N ILE A 105 -8.35 15.79 5.55
CA ILE A 105 -9.14 14.96 4.66
C ILE A 105 -9.57 13.69 5.42
N PRO A 106 -10.87 13.36 5.46
CA PRO A 106 -11.34 12.10 6.02
C PRO A 106 -10.69 10.86 5.38
N MET A 107 -10.32 9.87 6.19
CA MET A 107 -9.64 8.65 5.75
C MET A 107 -10.43 7.86 4.69
N ASP A 108 -11.75 7.86 4.76
CA ASP A 108 -12.65 7.22 3.78
C ASP A 108 -12.57 7.86 2.37
N LEU A 109 -11.99 9.07 2.25
CA LEU A 109 -11.75 9.76 0.99
C LEU A 109 -10.37 9.49 0.37
N TYR A 110 -9.49 8.74 1.04
CA TYR A 110 -8.13 8.50 0.52
C TYR A 110 -8.14 7.70 -0.79
N VAL A 111 -8.97 6.64 -0.83
CA VAL A 111 -9.13 5.82 -2.03
C VAL A 111 -9.79 6.59 -3.18
N PRO A 112 -10.88 7.36 -2.95
CA PRO A 112 -11.42 8.28 -3.96
C PRO A 112 -10.38 9.25 -4.54
N ILE A 113 -9.54 9.88 -3.71
CA ILE A 113 -8.50 10.80 -4.19
C ILE A 113 -7.45 10.05 -5.03
N PHE A 114 -7.01 8.88 -4.58
CA PHE A 114 -6.15 8.01 -5.36
C PHE A 114 -6.77 7.69 -6.73
N ALA A 115 -8.07 7.36 -6.76
CA ALA A 115 -8.78 7.04 -7.99
C ALA A 115 -8.84 8.23 -8.95
N ILE A 116 -9.08 9.46 -8.46
CA ILE A 116 -9.04 10.69 -9.26
C ILE A 116 -7.65 10.86 -9.89
N GLY A 117 -6.57 10.71 -9.11
CA GLY A 117 -5.21 10.81 -9.62
C GLY A 117 -4.83 9.71 -10.62
N ARG A 118 -5.44 8.52 -10.50
CA ARG A 118 -5.15 7.37 -11.38
C ARG A 118 -6.00 7.31 -12.64
N MET A 119 -7.17 7.94 -12.62
CA MET A 119 -8.16 7.91 -13.69
C MET A 119 -7.59 8.26 -15.08
N PRO A 120 -6.75 9.30 -15.25
CA PRO A 120 -6.17 9.59 -16.56
C PRO A 120 -5.35 8.42 -17.13
N GLY A 121 -4.56 7.75 -16.27
CA GLY A 121 -3.76 6.60 -16.67
C GLY A 121 -4.63 5.39 -17.03
N TRP A 122 -5.72 5.13 -16.29
CA TRP A 122 -6.67 4.07 -16.63
C TRP A 122 -7.35 4.32 -17.97
N ILE A 123 -7.79 5.56 -18.22
CA ILE A 123 -8.44 5.94 -19.48
C ILE A 123 -7.49 5.71 -20.65
N ILE A 124 -6.23 6.17 -20.54
CA ILE A 124 -5.24 5.99 -21.61
C ILE A 124 -4.94 4.51 -21.86
N GLN A 125 -4.80 3.69 -20.80
CA GLN A 125 -4.62 2.23 -20.99
C GLN A 125 -5.82 1.58 -21.68
N CYS A 126 -7.05 2.03 -21.41
CA CYS A 126 -8.23 1.57 -22.13
C CYS A 126 -8.21 1.98 -23.60
N VAL A 127 -7.81 3.22 -23.92
CA VAL A 127 -7.68 3.69 -25.30
C VAL A 127 -6.60 2.90 -26.05
N GLU A 128 -5.42 2.70 -25.45
CA GLU A 128 -4.34 1.88 -26.04
C GLU A 128 -4.78 0.44 -26.31
N GLN A 129 -5.57 -0.14 -25.40
CA GLN A 129 -6.17 -1.47 -25.59
C GLN A 129 -7.22 -1.48 -26.71
N LEU A 130 -8.00 -0.41 -26.89
CA LEU A 130 -8.98 -0.33 -27.98
C LEU A 130 -8.31 -0.18 -29.35
N ASP A 131 -7.21 0.58 -29.42
CA ASP A 131 -6.43 0.77 -30.65
C ASP A 131 -5.74 -0.52 -31.12
N ASN A 132 -5.30 -1.37 -30.18
CA ASN A 132 -4.64 -2.65 -30.45
C ASN A 132 -5.33 -3.81 -29.73
N ASN A 133 -6.60 -4.03 -30.05
CA ASN A 133 -7.49 -4.86 -29.24
C ASN A 133 -7.25 -6.38 -29.33
N ILE A 134 -6.43 -6.89 -28.42
CA ILE A 134 -6.26 -8.32 -28.16
C ILE A 134 -7.13 -8.75 -26.96
N LEU A 135 -8.04 -9.70 -27.18
CA LEU A 135 -8.89 -10.24 -26.12
C LEU A 135 -8.06 -10.92 -25.02
N ILE A 136 -8.16 -10.41 -23.78
CA ILE A 136 -7.57 -11.03 -22.61
C ILE A 136 -8.47 -12.20 -22.17
N ARG A 137 -8.06 -13.44 -22.48
CA ARG A 137 -8.80 -14.67 -22.12
C ARG A 137 -7.90 -15.66 -21.38
N PRO A 138 -7.73 -15.52 -20.05
CA PRO A 138 -6.92 -16.45 -19.28
C PRO A 138 -7.56 -17.85 -19.25
N LEU A 139 -6.72 -18.88 -19.25
CA LEU A 139 -7.14 -20.26 -19.03
C LEU A 139 -7.01 -20.64 -17.56
N THR A 140 -7.86 -21.55 -17.11
CA THR A 140 -7.79 -22.14 -15.77
C THR A 140 -7.13 -23.51 -15.83
N LEU A 141 -6.30 -23.82 -14.83
CA LEU A 141 -5.87 -25.19 -14.58
C LEU A 141 -6.96 -25.90 -13.77
N TYR A 142 -7.60 -26.91 -14.36
CA TYR A 142 -8.54 -27.75 -13.62
C TYR A 142 -7.76 -28.66 -12.66
N ASN A 143 -8.01 -28.50 -11.36
CA ASN A 143 -7.44 -29.33 -10.28
C ASN A 143 -8.52 -30.06 -9.47
N GLY A 144 -9.74 -30.14 -10.03
CA GLY A 144 -10.84 -30.87 -9.43
C GLY A 144 -10.73 -32.39 -9.68
N PRO A 145 -11.67 -33.18 -9.13
CA PRO A 145 -11.71 -34.62 -9.38
C PRO A 145 -11.95 -34.91 -10.87
N GLU A 146 -11.58 -36.08 -11.34
CA GLU A 146 -11.97 -36.54 -12.68
C GLU A 146 -13.49 -36.61 -12.83
N MET A 147 -13.96 -36.94 -14.05
CA MET A 147 -15.38 -37.15 -14.29
C MET A 147 -15.94 -38.17 -13.31
N ARG A 148 -17.05 -37.82 -12.65
CA ARG A 148 -17.74 -38.69 -11.69
C ARG A 148 -19.16 -38.93 -12.18
N ASP A 149 -19.62 -40.16 -12.03
CA ASP A 149 -20.99 -40.50 -12.28
C ASP A 149 -21.92 -39.77 -11.31
N TYR A 150 -23.11 -39.42 -11.80
CA TYR A 150 -24.12 -38.78 -10.99
C TYR A 150 -24.74 -39.79 -10.01
N VAL A 151 -24.75 -39.44 -8.71
CA VAL A 151 -25.42 -40.23 -7.67
C VAL A 151 -26.80 -39.64 -7.38
N ALA A 152 -27.85 -40.44 -7.65
CA ALA A 152 -29.23 -40.07 -7.38
C ALA A 152 -29.45 -39.81 -5.90
N LEU A 153 -30.36 -38.88 -5.56
CA LEU A 153 -30.54 -38.38 -4.18
C LEU A 153 -30.74 -39.48 -3.12
N LYS A 154 -31.47 -40.54 -3.48
CA LYS A 154 -31.75 -41.69 -2.61
C LYS A 154 -30.54 -42.60 -2.33
N ASP A 155 -29.48 -42.46 -3.14
CA ASP A 155 -28.28 -43.31 -3.14
C ASP A 155 -27.02 -42.52 -2.75
N ARG A 156 -27.18 -41.28 -2.25
CA ARG A 156 -26.10 -40.41 -1.76
C ARG A 156 -25.71 -40.73 -0.33
#